data_AF-A0A933ZB36-F1
#
_entry.id   AF-A0A933ZB36-F1
#
_cell.length_a   1.000
_cell.length_b   1.000
_cell.length_c   1.000
_cell.angle_alpha   90.00
_cell.angle_beta   90.00
_cell.angle_gamma   90.00
#
_symmetry.space_group_name_H-M   'P 1'
#
loop_
_entity.id
_entity.type
_entity.pdbx_description
1 polymer ?
#
loop_
_entity_poly.entity_id
_entity_poly.type
_entity_poly.pdbx_seq_one_letter_code
_entity_poly.pdbx_strand_id
1 'polypeptide(L)'
;MRGRLIFPFLAELHRLDTKALALEDPDGAGPLAGGFDPDFKEPVLVDTNDDGIGERIRKEHAPVRIPCQVEPDAFEALQEYASGNSPRSRIRLVFHFADLEKLGLVDAGSGDAMVRVGDRLGAIFDLGGALVQAVRTPPGLFVTEAKPMGFGLFMPRPRRNLLLVTFDDRETAAPRGVSA
;
A
#
# COMPACT_ATOMS: atom_id res chain seq x y z
N MET A 1 -25.42 7.60 -13.95
CA MET A 1 -25.06 7.49 -12.51
C MET A 1 -23.80 6.66 -12.41
N ARG A 2 -22.77 7.10 -11.68
CA ARG A 2 -21.65 6.23 -11.30
C ARG A 2 -22.14 5.27 -10.19
N GLY A 3 -21.55 4.08 -10.09
CA GLY A 3 -21.84 3.16 -8.98
C GLY A 3 -21.47 3.79 -7.62
N ARG A 4 -21.85 3.14 -6.52
CA ARG A 4 -21.46 3.55 -5.15
C ARG A 4 -20.85 2.38 -4.40
N LEU A 5 -19.95 2.66 -3.47
CA LEU A 5 -19.50 1.66 -2.50
C LEU A 5 -20.70 1.22 -1.66
N ILE A 6 -20.75 -0.07 -1.33
CA ILE A 6 -21.78 -0.66 -0.48
C ILE A 6 -21.10 -0.93 0.86
N PHE A 7 -21.63 -0.36 1.95
CA PHE A 7 -21.03 -0.39 3.29
C PHE A 7 -19.58 0.12 3.34
N PRO A 8 -19.36 1.44 3.13
CA PRO A 8 -18.01 1.96 3.05
C PRO A 8 -17.33 2.05 4.42
N PHE A 9 -16.03 1.79 4.41
CA PHE A 9 -15.06 2.02 5.47
C PHE A 9 -14.04 3.05 5.01
N LEU A 10 -13.11 3.45 5.88
CA LEU A 10 -11.97 4.28 5.55
C LEU A 10 -10.68 3.46 5.70
N ALA A 11 -9.97 3.23 4.60
CA ALA A 11 -8.64 2.63 4.63
C ALA A 11 -7.57 3.73 4.74
N GLU A 12 -6.69 3.61 5.71
CA GLU A 12 -5.52 4.45 5.85
C GLU A 12 -4.36 3.87 5.04
N LEU A 13 -3.97 4.59 3.99
CA LEU A 13 -2.92 4.20 3.07
C LEU A 13 -1.69 5.08 3.26
N HIS A 14 -0.54 4.45 3.40
CA HIS A 14 0.77 5.07 3.43
C HIS A 14 1.44 4.82 2.07
N ARG A 15 1.45 5.85 1.22
CA ARG A 15 2.01 5.73 -0.14
C ARG A 15 3.52 5.77 -0.11
N LEU A 16 4.17 4.90 -0.88
CA LEU A 16 5.63 4.89 -0.99
C LEU A 16 6.12 6.17 -1.70
N ASP A 17 7.00 6.93 -1.03
CA ASP A 17 7.65 8.10 -1.61
C ASP A 17 8.96 7.69 -2.27
N THR A 18 8.85 7.24 -3.52
CA THR A 18 10.01 6.81 -4.32
C THR A 18 10.95 7.95 -4.68
N LYS A 19 10.47 9.20 -4.70
CA LYS A 19 11.30 10.38 -4.99
C LYS A 19 12.11 10.79 -3.78
N ALA A 20 11.51 10.82 -2.59
CA ALA A 20 12.24 11.07 -1.35
C ALA A 20 13.26 9.97 -1.09
N LEU A 21 12.91 8.70 -1.31
CA LEU A 21 13.83 7.58 -1.18
C LEU A 21 15.04 7.69 -2.13
N ALA A 22 14.84 8.18 -3.35
CA ALA A 22 15.91 8.32 -4.34
C ALA A 22 16.81 9.55 -4.13
N LEU A 23 16.33 10.59 -3.45
CA LEU A 23 17.04 11.85 -3.29
C LEU A 23 17.83 11.96 -1.98
N GLU A 24 17.54 11.10 -1.01
CA GLU A 24 18.17 11.17 0.30
C GLU A 24 19.39 10.25 0.35
N ASP A 25 20.51 10.85 0.72
CA ASP A 25 21.72 10.14 1.12
C ASP A 25 21.42 9.38 2.42
N PRO A 26 21.45 8.04 2.41
CA PRO A 26 21.02 7.24 3.53
C PRO A 26 22.14 7.06 4.58
N ASP A 27 23.39 7.43 4.27
CA ASP A 27 24.53 7.39 5.19
C ASP A 27 24.98 8.81 5.65
N GLY A 28 24.39 9.85 5.06
CA GLY A 28 24.49 11.26 5.42
C GLY A 28 25.82 11.93 5.07
N ALA A 29 26.96 11.27 5.28
CA ALA A 29 28.31 11.80 5.02
C ALA A 29 29.29 10.73 4.50
N GLY A 30 28.79 9.58 4.07
CA GLY A 30 29.55 8.52 3.43
C GLY A 30 29.55 8.66 1.89
N PRO A 31 30.04 7.63 1.16
CA PRO A 31 30.20 7.72 -0.29
C PRO A 31 28.87 7.57 -1.07
N LEU A 32 27.75 7.28 -0.41
CA LEU A 32 26.48 6.98 -1.06
C LEU A 32 25.65 8.25 -1.28
N ALA A 33 25.75 8.83 -2.47
CA ALA A 33 25.01 10.05 -2.82
C ALA A 33 23.46 9.90 -2.95
N GLY A 34 22.87 8.76 -2.59
CA GLY A 34 21.43 8.50 -2.63
C GLY A 34 21.01 7.08 -2.24
N GLY A 35 19.77 6.91 -1.77
CA GLY A 35 19.20 5.64 -1.29
C GLY A 35 18.82 4.61 -2.37
N PHE A 36 19.32 4.76 -3.60
CA PHE A 36 18.98 3.90 -4.74
C PHE A 36 20.23 3.49 -5.50
N ASP A 37 20.46 2.20 -5.64
CA ASP A 37 21.55 1.62 -6.43
C ASP A 37 21.20 1.73 -7.92
N PRO A 38 21.95 2.50 -8.73
CA PRO A 38 21.64 2.70 -10.14
C PRO A 38 21.95 1.47 -11.02
N ASP A 39 22.85 0.59 -10.59
CA ASP A 39 23.27 -0.60 -11.32
C ASP A 39 22.26 -1.74 -11.13
N PHE A 40 21.80 -1.94 -9.89
CA PHE A 40 20.84 -2.98 -9.54
C PHE A 40 19.38 -2.49 -9.56
N LYS A 41 19.15 -1.18 -9.57
CA LYS A 41 17.82 -0.54 -9.48
C LYS A 41 17.05 -0.95 -8.22
N GLU A 42 17.77 -1.08 -7.11
CA GLU A 42 17.20 -1.47 -5.82
C GLU A 42 17.48 -0.39 -4.75
N PRO A 43 16.63 -0.29 -3.70
CA PRO A 43 16.95 0.56 -2.56
C PRO A 43 18.24 0.10 -1.88
N VAL A 44 19.12 1.04 -1.56
CA VAL A 44 20.34 0.81 -0.80
C VAL A 44 19.98 0.31 0.60
N LEU A 45 20.66 -0.73 1.06
CA LEU A 45 20.51 -1.25 2.41
C LEU A 45 21.42 -0.45 3.35
N VAL A 46 20.85 0.10 4.42
CA VAL A 46 21.61 0.83 5.43
C VAL A 46 21.42 0.17 6.77
N ASP A 47 22.53 -0.17 7.38
CA ASP A 47 22.60 -0.68 8.74
C ASP A 47 22.35 0.48 9.70
N THR A 48 21.09 0.71 10.08
CA THR A 48 20.73 1.86 10.95
C THR A 48 20.92 1.57 12.43
N ASN A 49 21.16 0.31 12.81
CA ASN A 49 21.32 -0.13 14.20
C ASN A 49 22.76 -0.63 14.52
N ASP A 50 23.68 -0.55 13.55
CA ASP A 50 25.10 -0.95 13.65
C ASP A 50 25.27 -2.45 14.02
N ASP A 51 24.34 -3.29 13.56
CA ASP A 51 24.37 -4.74 13.79
C ASP A 51 25.08 -5.54 12.68
N GLY A 52 25.56 -4.84 11.64
CA GLY A 52 26.19 -5.39 10.44
C GLY A 52 25.20 -5.80 9.34
N ILE A 53 23.89 -5.58 9.52
CA ILE A 53 22.83 -5.97 8.59
C ILE A 53 22.18 -4.72 8.01
N GLY A 54 22.31 -4.56 6.69
CA GLY A 54 21.66 -3.45 5.99
C GLY A 54 20.14 -3.59 5.99
N GLU A 55 19.45 -2.60 6.56
CA GLU A 55 18.00 -2.49 6.59
C GLU A 55 17.51 -1.67 5.38
N ARG A 56 16.35 -2.06 4.81
CA ARG A 56 15.73 -1.26 3.75
C ARG A 56 15.12 0.00 4.35
N ILE A 57 15.72 1.16 4.06
CA ILE A 57 15.09 2.44 4.35
C ILE A 57 13.86 2.58 3.46
N ARG A 58 12.74 2.96 4.08
CA ARG A 58 11.47 3.18 3.38
C ARG A 58 10.89 4.52 3.82
N LYS A 59 10.61 5.38 2.85
CA LYS A 59 9.91 6.64 3.08
C LYS A 59 8.49 6.58 2.54
N GLU A 60 7.55 7.04 3.35
CA GLU A 60 6.14 7.05 3.02
C GLU A 60 5.62 8.49 3.12
N HIS A 61 4.69 8.84 2.24
CA HIS A 61 3.92 10.07 2.38
C HIS A 61 3.04 10.01 3.63
N ALA A 62 2.56 11.18 4.07
CA ALA A 62 1.56 11.26 5.13
C ALA A 62 0.35 10.34 4.84
N PRO A 63 -0.20 9.66 5.86
CA PRO A 63 -1.30 8.73 5.67
C PRO A 63 -2.52 9.43 5.06
N VAL A 64 -3.14 8.77 4.08
CA VAL A 64 -4.37 9.24 3.46
C VAL A 64 -5.48 8.24 3.77
N ARG A 65 -6.62 8.74 4.28
CA ARG A 65 -7.81 7.94 4.53
C ARG A 65 -8.70 7.95 3.29
N ILE A 66 -8.92 6.78 2.72
CA ILE A 66 -9.63 6.60 1.46
C ILE A 66 -10.89 5.76 1.70
N PRO A 67 -12.08 6.22 1.27
CA PRO A 67 -13.27 5.39 1.29
C PRO A 67 -13.08 4.10 0.50
N CYS A 68 -13.31 2.96 1.16
CA CYS A 68 -13.17 1.64 0.57
C CYS A 68 -14.34 0.73 0.94
N GLN A 69 -14.54 -0.30 0.15
CA GLN A 69 -15.37 -1.45 0.51
C GLN A 69 -14.43 -2.64 0.75
N VAL A 70 -14.61 -3.32 1.87
CA VAL A 70 -13.87 -4.55 2.19
C VAL A 70 -14.58 -5.71 1.49
N GLU A 71 -13.84 -6.51 0.73
CA GLU A 71 -14.41 -7.70 0.09
C GLU A 71 -14.72 -8.77 1.15
N PRO A 72 -15.86 -9.49 1.06
CA PRO A 72 -16.31 -10.43 2.10
C PRO A 72 -15.31 -11.54 2.44
N ASP A 73 -14.62 -12.09 1.43
CA ASP A 73 -13.57 -13.11 1.64
C ASP A 73 -12.40 -12.56 2.49
N ALA A 74 -12.16 -11.25 2.45
CA ALA A 74 -11.17 -10.60 3.31
C ALA A 74 -11.69 -10.39 4.74
N PHE A 75 -13.01 -10.38 4.96
CA PHE A 75 -13.62 -10.17 6.28
C PHE A 75 -13.50 -11.41 7.18
N GLU A 76 -13.57 -12.62 6.61
CA GLU A 76 -13.31 -13.87 7.35
C GLU A 76 -11.83 -13.96 7.77
N ALA A 77 -10.89 -13.64 6.87
CA ALA A 77 -9.47 -13.52 7.20
C ALA A 77 -9.17 -12.42 8.25
N LEU A 78 -9.95 -11.34 8.25
CA LEU A 78 -9.86 -10.26 9.25
C LEU A 78 -10.28 -10.72 10.65
N GLN A 79 -11.29 -11.58 10.78
CA GLN A 79 -11.67 -12.17 12.08
C GLN A 79 -10.58 -13.12 12.61
N GLU A 80 -9.93 -13.87 11.74
CA GLU A 80 -8.82 -14.75 12.11
C GLU A 80 -7.61 -13.96 12.63
N TYR A 81 -7.31 -12.78 12.05
CA TYR A 81 -6.23 -11.89 12.51
C TYR A 81 -6.46 -11.35 13.93
N ALA A 82 -7.70 -11.00 14.28
CA ALA A 82 -8.05 -10.57 15.63
C ALA A 82 -7.81 -11.68 16.68
N SER A 83 -7.87 -12.95 16.26
CA SER A 83 -7.59 -14.12 17.10
C SER A 83 -6.11 -14.58 17.12
N GLY A 84 -5.21 -13.85 16.44
CA GLY A 84 -3.76 -14.10 16.49
C GLY A 84 -3.26 -15.26 15.62
N ASN A 85 -4.09 -15.83 14.75
CA ASN A 85 -3.66 -16.79 13.76
C ASN A 85 -3.40 -16.05 12.44
N SER A 86 -2.21 -16.18 11.85
CA SER A 86 -1.83 -15.51 10.60
C SER A 86 -1.71 -16.52 9.46
N PRO A 87 -2.82 -17.04 8.90
CA PRO A 87 -2.77 -17.75 7.64
C PRO A 87 -2.71 -16.72 6.50
N ARG A 88 -1.51 -16.46 5.92
CA ARG A 88 -1.27 -15.67 4.69
C ARG A 88 -2.24 -14.49 4.51
N SER A 89 -1.92 -13.38 5.15
CA SER A 89 -2.86 -12.28 5.43
C SER A 89 -3.20 -11.46 4.17
N ARG A 90 -4.07 -11.99 3.31
CA ARG A 90 -4.52 -11.30 2.11
C ARG A 90 -5.80 -10.51 2.36
N ILE A 91 -5.75 -9.19 2.18
CA ILE A 91 -6.92 -8.31 2.25
C ILE A 91 -7.19 -7.71 0.87
N ARG A 92 -8.45 -7.70 0.45
CA ARG A 92 -8.89 -7.04 -0.78
C ARG A 92 -9.81 -5.87 -0.47
N LEU A 93 -9.45 -4.71 -0.98
CA LEU A 93 -10.22 -3.48 -0.84
C LEU A 93 -10.65 -2.96 -2.21
N VAL A 94 -11.88 -2.50 -2.31
CA VAL A 94 -12.42 -1.85 -3.50
C VAL A 94 -12.52 -0.35 -3.23
N PHE A 95 -11.86 0.45 -4.06
CA PHE A 95 -11.95 1.91 -4.04
C PHE A 95 -12.79 2.41 -5.20
N HIS A 96 -13.49 3.51 -4.99
CA HIS A 96 -14.23 4.17 -6.06
C HIS A 96 -13.40 5.30 -6.67
N PHE A 97 -13.31 5.35 -8.01
CA PHE A 97 -12.50 6.37 -8.71
C PHE A 97 -12.95 7.80 -8.37
N ALA A 98 -14.23 8.04 -8.13
CA ALA A 98 -14.70 9.37 -7.72
C ALA A 98 -14.14 9.84 -6.38
N ASP A 99 -13.84 8.93 -5.45
CA ASP A 99 -13.25 9.30 -4.16
C ASP A 99 -11.74 9.45 -4.29
N LEU A 100 -11.09 8.63 -5.12
CA LEU A 100 -9.69 8.83 -5.50
C LEU A 100 -9.48 10.18 -6.22
N GLU A 101 -10.37 10.56 -7.15
CA GLU A 101 -10.36 11.85 -7.84
C GLU A 101 -10.46 13.02 -6.83
N LYS A 102 -11.39 12.95 -5.88
CA LYS A 102 -11.56 13.99 -4.83
C LYS A 102 -10.33 14.13 -3.94
N LEU A 103 -9.64 13.03 -3.67
CA LEU A 103 -8.44 13.00 -2.83
C LEU A 103 -7.16 13.30 -3.62
N GLY A 104 -7.26 13.61 -4.93
CA GLY A 104 -6.09 13.86 -5.78
C GLY A 104 -5.21 12.61 -5.97
N LEU A 105 -5.79 11.43 -5.83
CA LEU A 105 -5.11 10.12 -5.99
C LEU A 105 -5.31 9.53 -7.39
N VAL A 106 -5.54 10.37 -8.39
CA VAL A 106 -5.64 9.99 -9.80
C VAL A 106 -4.71 10.91 -10.59
N ASP A 107 -3.87 10.32 -11.44
CA ASP A 107 -2.99 11.07 -12.32
C ASP A 107 -3.80 11.91 -13.32
N ALA A 108 -3.51 13.20 -13.41
CA ALA A 108 -4.26 14.12 -14.26
C ALA A 108 -4.01 13.91 -15.76
N GLY A 109 -2.87 13.32 -16.14
CA GLY A 109 -2.51 13.08 -17.54
C GLY A 109 -3.01 11.73 -18.06
N SER A 110 -2.80 10.65 -17.29
CA SER A 110 -3.15 9.29 -17.69
C SER A 110 -4.52 8.82 -17.18
N GLY A 111 -5.06 9.45 -16.14
CA GLY A 111 -6.29 9.00 -15.47
C GLY A 111 -6.12 7.68 -14.70
N ASP A 112 -4.88 7.28 -14.42
CA ASP A 112 -4.58 6.10 -13.61
C ASP A 112 -4.64 6.42 -12.11
N ALA A 113 -5.04 5.42 -11.31
CA ALA A 113 -4.95 5.55 -9.87
C ALA A 113 -3.49 5.66 -9.42
N MET A 114 -3.24 6.52 -8.43
CA MET A 114 -1.93 6.70 -7.81
C MET A 114 -1.65 5.69 -6.69
N VAL A 115 -2.56 4.74 -6.46
CA VAL A 115 -2.32 3.59 -5.57
C VAL A 115 -1.43 2.60 -6.33
N ARG A 116 -0.25 2.32 -5.80
CA ARG A 116 0.79 1.53 -6.48
C ARG A 116 1.21 0.32 -5.65
N VAL A 117 1.82 -0.65 -6.33
CA VAL A 117 2.46 -1.79 -5.67
C VAL A 117 3.52 -1.27 -4.71
N GLY A 118 3.50 -1.81 -3.49
CA GLY A 118 4.36 -1.37 -2.40
C GLY A 118 3.76 -0.30 -1.51
N ASP A 119 2.61 0.30 -1.79
CA ASP A 119 1.91 1.14 -0.80
C ASP A 119 1.47 0.30 0.40
N ARG A 120 1.44 0.87 1.62
CA ARG A 120 1.17 0.12 2.85
C ARG A 120 -0.20 0.45 3.43
N LEU A 121 -0.93 -0.57 3.87
CA LEU A 121 -2.16 -0.41 4.64
C LEU A 121 -1.81 -0.22 6.12
N GLY A 122 -2.21 0.90 6.71
CA GLY A 122 -1.99 1.19 8.13
C GLY A 122 -3.13 0.69 9.01
N ALA A 123 -4.37 1.02 8.65
CA ALA A 123 -5.55 0.67 9.42
C ALA A 123 -6.83 0.79 8.59
N ILE A 124 -7.90 0.17 9.08
CA ILE A 124 -9.27 0.34 8.62
C ILE A 124 -10.05 1.04 9.74
N PHE A 125 -10.76 2.10 9.38
CA PHE A 125 -11.65 2.85 10.25
C PHE A 125 -13.07 2.76 9.73
N ASP A 126 -14.04 3.00 10.61
CA ASP A 126 -15.41 3.27 10.18
C ASP A 126 -15.53 4.68 9.58
N LEU A 127 -16.71 5.03 9.07
CA LEU A 127 -16.96 6.38 8.53
C LEU A 127 -16.96 7.48 9.60
N GLY A 128 -17.15 7.12 10.87
CA GLY A 128 -17.03 8.03 12.01
C GLY A 128 -15.57 8.29 12.43
N GLY A 129 -14.61 7.54 11.85
CA GLY A 129 -13.20 7.62 12.18
C GLY A 129 -12.77 6.76 13.37
N ALA A 130 -13.65 5.90 13.90
CA ALA A 130 -13.29 4.93 14.92
C ALA A 130 -12.46 3.80 14.29
N LEU A 131 -11.41 3.38 15.00
CA LEU A 131 -10.54 2.30 14.54
C LEU A 131 -11.32 0.98 14.54
N VAL A 132 -11.44 0.37 13.36
CA VAL A 132 -12.04 -0.96 13.19
C VAL A 132 -10.95 -2.01 13.25
N GLN A 133 -9.84 -1.79 12.54
CA GLN A 133 -8.72 -2.72 12.48
C GLN A 133 -7.40 -1.98 12.33
N ALA A 134 -6.43 -2.24 13.21
CA ALA A 134 -5.05 -1.83 13.00
C ALA A 134 -4.26 -2.92 12.27
N VAL A 135 -3.38 -2.52 11.36
CA VAL A 135 -2.40 -3.43 10.73
C VAL A 135 -1.08 -3.29 11.49
N ARG A 136 -0.63 -4.38 12.15
CA ARG A 136 0.66 -4.36 12.84
C ARG A 136 1.81 -4.34 11.83
N THR A 137 2.79 -3.50 12.10
CA THR A 137 4.04 -3.41 11.33
C THR A 137 5.19 -3.52 12.33
N PRO A 138 6.06 -4.55 12.26
CA PRO A 138 6.12 -5.68 11.30
C PRO A 138 5.05 -6.78 11.52
N PRO A 139 4.70 -7.60 10.50
CA PRO A 139 5.23 -7.64 9.13
C PRO A 139 4.63 -6.58 8.18
N GLY A 140 3.47 -6.00 8.50
CA GLY A 140 2.77 -5.03 7.65
C GLY A 140 2.02 -5.67 6.46
N LEU A 141 1.09 -4.91 5.87
CA LEU A 141 0.35 -5.31 4.67
C LEU A 141 0.60 -4.31 3.55
N PHE A 142 1.01 -4.82 2.39
CA PHE A 142 1.41 -3.99 1.26
C PHE A 142 0.60 -4.32 0.02
N VAL A 143 0.33 -3.31 -0.80
CA VAL A 143 -0.30 -3.48 -2.11
C VAL A 143 0.60 -4.38 -2.96
N THR A 144 0.08 -5.54 -3.33
CA THR A 144 0.72 -6.46 -4.29
C THR A 144 0.11 -6.31 -5.67
N GLU A 145 -1.14 -5.86 -5.74
CA GLU A 145 -1.86 -5.71 -6.99
C GLU A 145 -2.88 -4.57 -6.92
N ALA A 146 -2.95 -3.75 -7.96
CA ALA A 146 -3.96 -2.70 -8.13
C ALA A 146 -4.57 -2.80 -9.54
N LYS A 147 -5.81 -3.26 -9.62
CA LYS A 147 -6.53 -3.54 -10.87
C LYS A 147 -7.74 -2.62 -11.04
N PRO A 148 -7.79 -1.78 -12.09
CA PRO A 148 -8.99 -1.06 -12.45
C PRO A 148 -10.11 -2.04 -12.82
N MET A 149 -11.29 -1.84 -12.25
CA MET A 149 -12.49 -2.65 -12.47
C MET A 149 -13.67 -1.80 -12.92
N GLY A 150 -14.60 -2.44 -13.62
CA GLY A 150 -15.81 -1.78 -14.13
C GLY A 150 -15.48 -0.75 -15.21
N PHE A 151 -15.31 -1.23 -16.44
CA PHE A 151 -15.08 -0.39 -17.63
C PHE A 151 -16.36 0.30 -18.15
N GLY A 152 -17.52 0.06 -17.52
CA GLY A 152 -18.78 0.67 -17.95
C GLY A 152 -19.11 0.32 -19.41
N LEU A 153 -18.98 -0.95 -19.79
CA LEU A 153 -19.12 -1.46 -21.18
C LEU A 153 -20.48 -1.16 -21.83
N PHE A 154 -21.47 -0.69 -21.06
CA PHE A 154 -22.81 -0.30 -21.52
C PHE A 154 -23.11 1.21 -21.37
N MET A 155 -22.10 2.03 -21.03
CA MET A 155 -22.25 3.48 -20.92
C MET A 155 -21.81 4.17 -22.23
N PRO A 156 -22.45 5.27 -22.65
CA PRO A 156 -22.03 6.06 -23.81
C PRO A 156 -20.59 6.58 -23.76
N ARG A 157 -20.01 6.64 -22.54
CA ARG A 157 -18.58 6.87 -22.31
C ARG A 157 -18.10 5.86 -21.28
N PRO A 158 -17.45 4.75 -21.70
CA PRO A 158 -16.86 3.80 -20.77
C PRO A 158 -15.86 4.55 -19.88
N ARG A 159 -16.03 4.44 -18.57
CA ARG A 159 -15.17 5.07 -17.57
C ARG A 159 -14.86 4.02 -16.51
N ARG A 160 -13.59 3.97 -16.09
CA ARG A 160 -13.15 3.18 -14.93
C ARG A 160 -13.94 3.68 -13.72
N ASN A 161 -14.63 2.76 -13.04
CA ASN A 161 -15.48 3.15 -11.93
C ASN A 161 -14.91 2.68 -10.58
N LEU A 162 -14.25 1.53 -10.57
CA LEU A 162 -13.73 0.90 -9.37
C LEU A 162 -12.24 0.57 -9.53
N LEU A 163 -11.54 0.47 -8.42
CA LEU A 163 -10.18 -0.03 -8.33
C LEU A 163 -10.17 -1.12 -7.27
N LEU A 164 -9.87 -2.36 -7.66
CA LEU A 164 -9.62 -3.45 -6.73
C LEU A 164 -8.15 -3.47 -6.38
N VAL A 165 -7.85 -3.47 -5.08
CA VAL A 165 -6.49 -3.47 -4.57
C VAL A 165 -6.33 -4.64 -3.60
N THR A 166 -5.31 -5.44 -3.87
CA THR A 166 -4.94 -6.58 -3.04
C THR A 166 -3.74 -6.20 -2.19
N PHE A 167 -3.88 -6.42 -0.89
CA PHE A 167 -2.83 -6.30 0.11
C PHE A 167 -2.43 -7.69 0.57
N ASP A 168 -1.13 -7.92 0.71
CA ASP A 168 -0.60 -9.19 1.20
C ASP A 168 0.52 -8.93 2.21
N ASP A 169 0.83 -9.92 3.04
CA ASP A 169 2.04 -9.90 3.85
C ASP A 169 3.24 -10.04 2.91
N ARG A 170 3.90 -8.91 2.62
CA ARG A 170 5.20 -9.02 1.99
C ARG A 170 6.16 -9.39 3.09
N GLU A 171 6.38 -10.69 3.27
CA GLU A 171 7.52 -11.22 4.01
C GLU A 171 8.71 -10.37 3.56
N THR A 172 9.20 -9.53 4.48
CA THR A 172 10.40 -8.75 4.26
C THR A 172 11.44 -9.82 4.02
N ALA A 173 11.83 -10.04 2.75
CA ALA A 173 12.69 -11.15 2.38
C ALA A 173 13.84 -11.16 3.37
N ALA A 174 13.84 -12.17 4.25
CA ALA A 174 14.89 -12.29 5.25
C ALA A 174 16.21 -12.20 4.49
N PRO A 175 17.20 -11.42 4.97
CA PRO A 175 18.53 -11.49 4.39
C PRO A 175 18.86 -12.98 4.32
N ARG A 176 19.10 -13.49 3.11
CA ARG A 176 19.47 -14.89 2.91
C ARG A 176 20.58 -15.15 3.91
N GLY A 177 20.26 -15.96 4.93
CA GLY A 177 21.18 -16.28 5.99
C GLY A 177 22.49 -16.71 5.34
N VAL A 178 23.57 -16.04 5.72
CA VAL A 178 24.89 -16.58 5.55
C VAL A 178 24.89 -17.85 6.38
N SER A 179 24.68 -19.00 5.72
CA SER A 179 25.01 -20.28 6.31
C SER A 179 26.51 -20.25 6.58
N ALA A 180 26.86 -20.28 7.86
CA ALA A 180 28.21 -20.58 8.33
C ALA A 180 28.65 -21.98 7.88
#